data_AF-A0A1G7EX78-F1
#
_entry.id   AF-A0A1G7EX78-F1
#
_cell.length_a   1.000
_cell.length_b   1.000
_cell.length_c   1.000
_cell.angle_alpha   90.00
_cell.angle_beta   90.00
_cell.angle_gamma   90.00
#
_symmetry.space_group_name_H-M   'P 1'
#
loop_
_entity.id
_entity.type
_entity.pdbx_description
1 polymer ?
#
loop_
_entity_poly.entity_id
_entity_poly.type
_entity_poly.pdbx_seq_one_letter_code
_entity_poly.pdbx_strand_id
1 'polypeptide(L)' 'MKFQIPPLASDIIISVYAIISLFLRFKLESENPVSPMESIVMGACFVVIIWVFIKLKVLNPNWFGFFKTKKA' A
#
# COMPACT_ATOMS: atom_id res chain seq x y z
N MET A 1 -11.47 8.63 -20.07
CA MET A 1 -10.01 8.90 -20.13
C MET A 1 -9.31 7.99 -19.14
N LYS A 2 -8.38 7.14 -19.59
CA LYS A 2 -7.69 6.15 -18.74
C LYS A 2 -6.54 6.84 -17.99
N PHE A 3 -6.83 7.50 -16.87
CA PHE A 3 -5.80 8.00 -15.95
C PHE A 3 -5.19 6.80 -15.20
N GLN A 4 -4.29 6.09 -15.86
CA GLN A 4 -3.52 5.01 -15.26
C GLN A 4 -2.10 5.52 -15.02
N ILE A 5 -1.68 5.52 -13.77
CA ILE A 5 -0.31 5.88 -13.41
C ILE A 5 0.62 4.80 -14.00
N PRO A 6 1.78 5.16 -14.58
CA PRO A 6 2.70 4.19 -15.13
C PRO A 6 3.14 3.19 -14.04
N PRO A 7 3.46 1.93 -14.42
CA PRO A 7 3.60 0.87 -13.43
C PRO A 7 4.74 1.11 -12.41
N LEU A 8 5.88 1.62 -12.88
CA LEU A 8 7.01 2.03 -12.03
C LEU A 8 6.62 3.12 -11.01
N ALA A 9 5.86 4.12 -11.43
CA ALA A 9 5.42 5.18 -10.52
C ALA A 9 4.41 4.65 -9.49
N SER A 10 3.54 3.71 -9.89
CA SER A 10 2.62 3.04 -8.96
C SER A 10 3.37 2.25 -7.90
N ASP A 11 4.42 1.52 -8.28
CA ASP A 11 5.26 0.75 -7.35
C ASP A 11 5.99 1.66 -6.34
N ILE A 12 6.52 2.80 -6.81
CA ILE A 12 7.15 3.81 -5.96
C ILE A 12 6.12 4.40 -4.98
N ILE A 13 4.93 4.78 -5.46
CA ILE A 13 3.87 5.35 -4.62
C ILE A 13 3.47 4.35 -3.52
N ILE A 14 3.27 3.09 -3.87
CA ILE A 14 2.91 2.03 -2.90
C ILE A 14 4.03 1.83 -1.89
N SER A 15 5.29 1.84 -2.32
CA SER A 15 6.45 1.68 -1.43
C SER A 15 6.59 2.84 -0.46
N VAL A 16 6.48 4.08 -0.95
CA VAL A 16 6.50 5.29 -0.10
C VAL A 16 5.33 5.29 0.87
N TYR A 17 4.14 4.93 0.40
CA TYR A 17 2.95 4.80 1.25
C TYR A 17 3.17 3.76 2.36
N ALA A 18 3.74 2.60 2.05
CA ALA A 18 4.04 1.57 3.04
C ALA A 18 5.02 2.07 4.11
N ILE A 19 6.10 2.75 3.70
CA ILE A 19 7.08 3.35 4.63
C ILE A 19 6.41 4.37 5.55
N ILE A 20 5.61 5.28 4.99
CA ILE A 20 4.89 6.30 5.77
C ILE A 20 3.90 5.64 6.74
N SER A 21 3.15 4.63 6.31
CA SER A 21 2.18 3.92 7.15
C SER A 21 2.85 3.20 8.33
N LEU A 22 4.01 2.59 8.10
CA LEU A 22 4.83 1.97 9.14
C LEU A 22 5.39 3.01 10.11
N PHE A 23 5.90 4.13 9.60
CA PHE A 23 6.39 5.22 10.45
C PHE A 23 5.29 5.77 11.36
N LEU A 24 4.11 6.05 10.80
CA LEU A 24 2.95 6.49 11.57
C LEU A 24 2.54 5.46 12.62
N ARG A 25 2.55 4.16 12.26
CA ARG A 25 2.24 3.07 13.20
C ARG A 25 3.20 3.06 14.39
N PHE A 26 4.51 3.11 14.15
CA PHE A 26 5.50 3.15 15.23
C PHE A 26 5.35 4.40 16.10
N LYS A 27 5.08 5.56 15.51
CA LYS A 27 4.85 6.79 16.28
C LYS A 27 3.61 6.66 17.17
N LEU A 28 2.52 6.12 16.64
CA LEU A 28 1.25 5.98 17.36
C LEU A 28 1.34 4.95 18.50
N GLU A 29 2.03 3.84 18.26
CA GLU A 29 2.28 2.77 19.23
C GLU A 29 3.27 3.19 20.32
N SER A 30 4.17 4.14 20.02
CA SER A 30 5.06 4.74 21.02
C SER A 30 4.37 5.75 21.93
N GLU A 31 3.34 6.44 21.44
CA GLU A 31 2.65 7.51 22.19
C GLU A 31 1.40 7.01 22.92
N ASN A 32 0.81 5.88 22.50
CA ASN A 32 -0.39 5.30 23.09
C ASN A 32 -0.22 3.80 23.37
N PRO A 33 -0.79 3.28 24.46
CA PRO A 33 -0.88 1.83 24.67
C PRO A 33 -1.88 1.22 23.67
N VAL A 34 -1.39 0.89 22.48
CA VAL A 34 -2.17 0.25 21.41
C VAL A 34 -2.24 -1.25 21.71
N SER A 35 -3.45 -1.81 21.77
CA SER A 35 -3.62 -3.25 21.93
C SER A 35 -3.25 -3.99 20.63
N PRO A 36 -2.88 -5.28 20.68
CA PRO A 36 -2.60 -6.06 19.47
C PRO A 36 -3.75 -6.05 18.46
N MET A 37 -5.00 -6.04 18.95
CA MET A 37 -6.19 -6.00 18.10
C MET A 37 -6.29 -4.69 17.32
N GLU A 38 -6.11 -3.55 18.01
CA GLU A 38 -6.11 -2.22 17.37
C GLU A 38 -5.01 -2.11 16.32
N SER A 39 -3.83 -2.67 16.61
CA SER A 39 -2.68 -2.69 15.71
C SER A 39 -2.98 -3.49 14.43
N ILE A 40 -3.69 -4.62 14.54
CA ILE A 40 -4.14 -5.43 13.40
C ILE A 40 -5.18 -4.68 12.57
N VAL A 41 -6.19 -4.09 13.22
CA VAL A 41 -7.26 -3.35 12.54
C VAL A 41 -6.69 -2.16 11.76
N MET A 42 -5.76 -1.42 12.38
CA MET A 42 -5.11 -0.28 11.74
C MET A 42 -4.26 -0.71 10.53
N GLY A 43 -3.52 -1.82 10.66
CA GLY A 43 -2.79 -2.41 9.54
C GLY A 43 -3.71 -2.86 8.40
N ALA A 44 -4.83 -3.51 8.71
CA ALA A 44 -5.81 -3.94 7.73
C ALA A 44 -6.40 -2.73 6.97
N CYS A 45 -6.71 -1.63 7.67
CA CYS A 45 -7.17 -0.38 7.05
C CYS A 45 -6.17 0.15 6.01
N PHE A 46 -4.87 0.20 6.34
CA PHE A 46 -3.86 0.67 5.39
C PHE A 46 -3.76 -0.23 4.14
N VAL A 47 -3.89 -1.55 4.29
CA VAL A 47 -3.88 -2.49 3.15
C VAL A 47 -5.13 -2.31 2.28
N VAL A 48 -6.31 -2.13 2.89
CA VAL A 48 -7.57 -1.93 2.17
C VAL A 48 -7.53 -0.69 1.30
N ILE A 49 -6.92 0.40 1.77
CA ILE A 49 -6.76 1.63 0.98
C ILE A 49 -6.00 1.33 -0.32
N ILE A 50 -4.84 0.67 -0.24
CA ILE A 50 -4.05 0.29 -1.43
C ILE A 50 -4.87 -0.60 -2.36
N TRP A 51 -5.58 -1.58 -1.79
CA TRP A 51 -6.41 -2.51 -2.56
C TRP A 51 -7.51 -1.80 -3.36
N VAL A 52 -8.19 -0.82 -2.76
CA VAL A 52 -9.19 0.01 -3.45
C VAL A 52 -8.57 0.78 -4.61
N PHE A 53 -7.40 1.40 -4.42
CA PHE A 53 -6.71 2.14 -5.49
C PHE A 53 -6.28 1.23 -6.66
N ILE A 54 -5.89 -0.01 -6.38
CA ILE A 54 -5.60 -1.02 -7.41
C ILE A 54 -6.90 -1.43 -8.13
N LYS A 55 -7.99 -1.70 -7.39
CA LYS A 55 -9.28 -2.10 -7.98
C LYS A 55 -9.91 -1.01 -8.83
N LEU A 56 -9.76 0.25 -8.45
CA LEU A 56 -10.20 1.41 -9.23
C LEU A 56 -9.32 1.69 -10.45
N LYS A 57 -8.27 0.88 -10.69
CA LYS A 57 -7.29 1.04 -11.77
C LYS A 57 -6.57 2.40 -11.76
N VAL A 58 -6.49 3.04 -10.59
CA VAL A 58 -5.70 4.26 -10.38
C VAL A 58 -4.22 3.89 -10.28
N LEU A 59 -3.91 2.87 -9.47
CA LEU A 59 -2.58 2.27 -9.36
C LEU A 59 -2.52 1.00 -10.22
N ASN A 60 -1.42 0.87 -10.97
CA ASN A 60 -1.16 -0.31 -11.79
C ASN A 60 0.22 -0.91 -11.42
N PRO A 61 0.37 -1.50 -10.23
CA PRO A 61 1.67 -1.98 -9.77
C PRO A 61 2.24 -3.05 -10.70
N ASN A 62 3.52 -2.94 -11.03
CA ASN A 62 4.31 -4.01 -11.65
C ASN A 62 5.07 -4.83 -10.62
N TRP A 63 5.05 -4.40 -9.34
CA TRP A 63 5.87 -4.95 -8.26
C TRP A 63 7.34 -5.04 -8.66
N PHE A 64 7.88 -3.96 -9.23
CA PHE A 64 9.25 -3.88 -9.74
C PHE A 64 9.62 -4.98 -10.74
N GLY A 65 8.64 -5.54 -11.46
CA GLY A 65 8.87 -6.61 -12.43
C GLY A 65 9.07 -8.00 -11.81
N PHE A 66 8.87 -8.18 -10.50
CA PHE A 66 8.96 -9.49 -9.85
C PHE A 66 7.85 -10.44 -10.30
N PHE A 67 6.64 -9.93 -10.48
CA PHE A 67 5.56 -10.71 -11.08
C PHE A 67 5.62 -10.53 -12.60
N LYS A 68 6.51 -11.27 -13.27
CA LYS A 68 6.35 -11.50 -14.70
C LYS A 68 5.05 -12.26 -14.90
N THR A 69 3.97 -11.55 -15.23
CA THR A 69 2.83 -12.15 -15.92
C THR A 69 3.44 -12.92 -17.08
N LYS A 70 3.35 -14.25 -17.05
CA LYS A 70 3.75 -15.07 -18.20
C LYS A 70 3.05 -14.45 -19.41
N LYS A 71 3.82 -13.88 -20.34
CA LYS A 71 3.30 -13.63 -21.68
C LYS A 71 2.97 -15.03 -22.19
N ALA A 72 1.69 -15.36 -22.14
CA ALA A 72 1.13 -16.48 -22.90
C ALA A 72 1.26 -16.16 -24.38
#